data_AF-A0A6J7ZHA1-F1
#
_entry.id   AF-A0A6J7ZHA1-F1
#
_cell.length_a   1.000
_cell.length_b   1.000
_cell.length_c   1.000
_cell.angle_alpha   90.00
_cell.angle_beta   90.00
_cell.angle_gamma   90.00
#
_symmetry.space_group_name_H-M   'P 1'
#
loop_
_entity.id
_entity.type
_entity.pdbx_description
1 polymer ?
#
loop_
_entity_poly.entity_id
_entity_poly.type
_entity_poly.pdbx_seq_one_letter_code
_entity_poly.pdbx_strand_id
1 'polypeptide(L)'
;MNQYSLSSQFQGAFLGTVLGYRLGQIKPRSENLSPGCSLNWGELIPQLAQSLIKYQGFNPIDYWALVANHREKSPKLEISQKPSIPCPQGLNSGSEAAIVGFPLALFFHDNLISLKQLRSNIPEQLPSVWDGVLVMATAIAQILTQNPELHQLIPNLLKLLPTESALTAKLKQVQTLLQQKASLETAVRQLTQTSKLSYSPQPTVPNHFEPENWTALALGFYCFLSTPEDYSLTVLRSLQTRYHPQITAAISGALSGAYQGYIAIPVKWRLEFQDPSIWPSTDPEIENNPVELNPTQEELLELAQNLFALWSGVYHPLKPMVISFP
;
A
#
# COMPACT_ATOMS: atom_id res chain seq x y z
N MET A 1 -1.24 17.20 21.64
CA MET A 1 -2.67 17.00 21.28
C MET A 1 -2.72 16.68 19.81
N ASN A 2 -3.11 15.45 19.45
CA ASN A 2 -3.36 15.08 18.06
C ASN A 2 -4.48 15.99 17.53
N GLN A 3 -4.19 16.83 16.53
CA GLN A 3 -5.12 17.88 16.07
C GLN A 3 -6.25 17.33 15.18
N TYR A 4 -6.17 16.05 14.81
CA TYR A 4 -7.04 15.41 13.85
C TYR A 4 -7.87 14.30 14.49
N SER A 5 -9.11 14.14 14.02
CA SER A 5 -9.94 13.00 14.42
C SER A 5 -9.40 11.70 13.83
N LEU A 6 -9.63 10.59 14.53
CA LEU A 6 -9.20 9.27 14.05
C LEU A 6 -9.82 8.92 12.69
N SER A 7 -11.07 9.33 12.45
CA SER A 7 -11.73 9.21 11.14
C SER A 7 -10.99 10.00 10.05
N SER A 8 -10.56 11.24 10.34
CA SER A 8 -9.75 12.04 9.40
C SER A 8 -8.39 11.38 9.11
N GLN A 9 -7.74 10.79 10.13
CA GLN A 9 -6.48 10.05 9.96
C GLN A 9 -6.65 8.78 9.15
N PHE A 10 -7.74 8.05 9.36
CA PHE A 10 -8.09 6.85 8.61
C PHE A 10 -8.35 7.18 7.13
N GLN A 11 -9.14 8.22 6.86
CA GLN A 11 -9.38 8.75 5.51
C GLN A 11 -8.08 9.24 4.86
N GLY A 12 -7.26 9.98 5.61
CA GLY A 12 -5.96 10.48 5.15
C GLY A 12 -5.04 9.35 4.73
N ALA A 13 -4.95 8.28 5.53
CA ALA A 13 -4.16 7.10 5.21
C ALA A 13 -4.67 6.42 3.94
N PHE A 14 -5.98 6.16 3.85
CA PHE A 14 -6.58 5.47 2.70
C PHE A 14 -6.44 6.24 1.39
N LEU A 15 -6.86 7.51 1.39
CA LEU A 15 -6.73 8.38 0.22
C LEU A 15 -5.26 8.64 -0.12
N GLY A 16 -4.41 8.80 0.88
CA GLY A 16 -2.98 9.03 0.69
C GLY A 16 -2.29 7.89 -0.05
N THR A 17 -2.67 6.64 0.22
CA THR A 17 -2.16 5.48 -0.53
C THR A 17 -2.54 5.55 -2.01
N VAL A 18 -3.82 5.76 -2.31
CA VAL A 18 -4.33 5.80 -3.70
C VAL A 18 -3.80 7.04 -4.44
N LEU A 19 -3.79 8.20 -3.80
CA LEU A 19 -3.28 9.46 -4.35
C LEU A 19 -1.78 9.36 -4.65
N GLY A 20 -1.00 8.85 -3.70
CA GLY A 20 0.44 8.65 -3.88
C GLY A 20 0.73 7.73 -5.05
N TYR A 21 0.00 6.62 -5.17
CA TYR A 21 0.09 5.72 -6.31
C TYR A 21 -0.17 6.45 -7.63
N ARG A 22 -1.31 7.14 -7.73
CA ARG A 22 -1.71 7.85 -8.95
C ARG A 22 -0.67 8.90 -9.32
N LEU A 23 -0.28 9.78 -8.39
CA LEU A 23 0.73 10.82 -8.64
C LEU A 23 2.05 10.24 -9.15
N GLY A 24 2.46 9.07 -8.66
CA GLY A 24 3.66 8.36 -9.14
C GLY A 24 3.54 7.76 -10.54
N GLN A 25 2.32 7.63 -11.08
CA GLN A 25 2.10 7.26 -12.48
C GLN A 25 2.27 8.44 -13.45
N ILE A 26 2.21 9.69 -12.97
CA ILE A 26 2.40 10.88 -13.82
C ILE A 26 3.87 10.94 -14.23
N LYS A 27 4.18 10.41 -15.42
CA LYS A 27 5.53 10.48 -15.99
C LYS A 27 5.81 11.89 -16.51
N PRO A 28 6.97 12.51 -16.19
CA PRO A 28 7.47 13.62 -16.97
C PRO A 28 7.79 13.13 -18.40
N ARG A 29 7.44 13.93 -19.41
CA ARG A 29 7.48 13.63 -20.87
C ARG A 29 8.84 13.16 -21.46
N SER A 30 9.90 12.95 -20.68
CA SER A 30 11.28 12.91 -21.21
C SER A 30 12.23 11.86 -20.59
N GLU A 31 11.79 10.85 -19.83
CA GLU A 31 12.74 9.94 -19.18
C GLU A 31 12.37 8.44 -19.27
N ASN A 32 13.43 7.62 -19.33
CA ASN A 32 13.42 6.17 -19.51
C ASN A 32 12.51 5.44 -18.53
N LEU A 33 11.86 4.38 -19.03
CA LEU A 33 10.93 3.50 -18.32
C LEU A 33 11.54 2.97 -17.00
N SER A 34 10.99 3.39 -15.86
CA SER A 34 11.03 2.53 -14.66
C SER A 34 10.31 1.22 -14.98
N PRO A 35 10.76 0.07 -14.44
CA PRO A 35 10.02 -1.18 -14.56
C PRO A 35 8.58 -0.94 -14.07
N GLY A 36 7.62 -1.25 -14.95
CA GLY A 36 6.20 -0.96 -14.72
C GLY A 36 5.69 -1.60 -13.43
N CYS A 37 4.71 -0.97 -12.79
CA CYS A 37 3.93 -1.66 -11.76
C CYS A 37 3.15 -2.81 -12.41
N SER A 38 3.09 -3.97 -11.75
CA SER A 38 2.38 -5.14 -12.25
C SER A 38 0.86 -5.02 -12.18
N LEU A 39 0.33 -4.13 -11.32
CA LEU A 39 -1.08 -4.04 -10.98
C LEU A 39 -1.57 -2.57 -10.98
N ASN A 40 -2.86 -2.38 -11.31
CA ASN A 40 -3.55 -1.11 -11.12
C ASN A 40 -3.92 -0.94 -9.63
N TRP A 41 -2.94 -0.51 -8.82
CA TRP A 41 -3.13 -0.30 -7.37
C TRP A 41 -4.22 0.72 -7.05
N GLY A 42 -4.48 1.67 -7.96
CA GLY A 42 -5.51 2.69 -7.82
C GLY A 42 -6.94 2.14 -7.80
N GLU A 43 -7.11 0.93 -8.33
CA GLU A 43 -8.38 0.20 -8.40
C GLU A 43 -8.39 -1.00 -7.44
N LEU A 44 -7.28 -1.73 -7.36
CA LEU A 44 -7.16 -2.91 -6.51
C LEU A 44 -7.29 -2.56 -5.02
N ILE A 45 -6.64 -1.50 -4.52
CA ILE A 45 -6.74 -1.12 -3.09
C ILE A 45 -8.21 -0.85 -2.67
N PRO A 46 -8.99 -0.05 -3.41
CA PRO A 46 -10.43 0.09 -3.20
C PRO A 46 -11.20 -1.23 -3.18
N GLN A 47 -10.95 -2.14 -4.13
CA GLN A 47 -11.63 -3.44 -4.18
C GLN A 47 -11.29 -4.32 -2.98
N LEU A 48 -10.03 -4.31 -2.53
CA LEU A 48 -9.59 -5.02 -1.32
C LEU A 48 -10.27 -4.47 -0.06
N ALA A 49 -10.43 -3.15 0.05
CA ALA A 49 -11.21 -2.54 1.14
C ALA A 49 -12.70 -2.90 1.04
N GLN A 50 -13.27 -2.90 -0.16
CA GLN A 50 -14.65 -3.33 -0.40
C GLN A 50 -14.86 -4.80 0.01
N SER A 51 -13.88 -5.68 -0.21
CA SER A 51 -13.92 -7.06 0.25
C SER A 51 -14.06 -7.13 1.78
N LEU A 52 -13.23 -6.37 2.51
CA LEU A 52 -13.31 -6.31 3.97
C LEU A 52 -14.68 -5.82 4.45
N ILE A 53 -15.23 -4.79 3.80
CA ILE A 53 -16.56 -4.24 4.11
C ILE A 53 -17.65 -5.28 3.84
N LYS A 54 -17.65 -5.90 2.66
CA LYS A 54 -18.63 -6.88 2.20
C LYS A 54 -18.73 -8.09 3.15
N TYR A 55 -17.58 -8.58 3.62
CA TYR A 55 -17.53 -9.74 4.52
C TYR A 55 -17.46 -9.35 6.00
N GLN A 56 -17.55 -8.07 6.32
CA GLN A 56 -17.43 -7.53 7.69
C GLN A 56 -16.17 -8.04 8.40
N GLY A 57 -15.07 -8.16 7.66
CA GLY A 57 -13.82 -8.78 8.10
C GLY A 57 -13.05 -9.40 6.94
N PHE A 58 -11.96 -10.11 7.26
CA PHE A 58 -11.11 -10.73 6.25
C PHE A 58 -11.69 -12.04 5.73
N ASN A 59 -12.08 -12.05 4.45
CA ASN A 59 -12.37 -13.27 3.70
C ASN A 59 -11.18 -13.60 2.78
N PRO A 60 -10.37 -14.63 3.10
CA PRO A 60 -9.17 -14.93 2.32
C PRO A 60 -9.48 -15.35 0.88
N ILE A 61 -10.62 -15.99 0.61
CA ILE A 61 -10.97 -16.45 -0.74
C ILE A 61 -11.26 -15.25 -1.65
N ASP A 62 -12.15 -14.35 -1.22
CA ASP A 62 -12.51 -13.17 -2.02
C ASP A 62 -11.34 -12.18 -2.13
N TYR A 63 -10.66 -11.90 -1.01
CA TYR A 63 -9.53 -10.95 -0.97
C TYR A 63 -8.40 -11.36 -1.92
N TRP A 64 -7.97 -12.63 -1.89
CA TRP A 64 -6.88 -13.09 -2.75
C TRP A 64 -7.33 -13.36 -4.20
N ALA A 65 -8.60 -13.68 -4.43
CA ALA A 65 -9.14 -13.78 -5.78
C ALA A 65 -9.08 -12.43 -6.52
N LEU A 66 -9.35 -11.31 -5.83
CA LEU A 66 -9.21 -9.96 -6.41
C LEU A 66 -7.78 -9.70 -6.88
N VAL A 67 -6.77 -10.05 -6.07
CA VAL A 67 -5.36 -9.90 -6.46
C VAL A 67 -5.02 -10.76 -7.68
N ALA A 68 -5.55 -11.98 -7.77
CA ALA A 68 -5.30 -12.88 -8.89
C ALA A 68 -6.00 -12.43 -10.20
N ASN A 69 -7.18 -11.80 -10.10
CA ASN A 69 -8.00 -11.44 -11.26
C ASN A 69 -7.55 -10.15 -11.97
N HIS A 70 -6.84 -9.25 -11.29
CA HIS A 70 -6.39 -7.94 -11.80
C HIS A 70 -5.30 -7.97 -12.90
N ARG A 71 -5.10 -9.12 -13.55
CA ARG A 71 -4.03 -9.37 -14.53
C ARG A 71 -4.54 -9.68 -15.95
N GLU A 72 -5.72 -9.22 -16.37
CA GLU A 72 -6.42 -9.69 -17.60
C GLU A 72 -5.50 -10.29 -18.72
N LYS A 73 -5.75 -11.58 -19.00
CA LYS A 73 -5.30 -12.42 -20.14
C LYS A 73 -3.85 -12.96 -20.13
N SER A 74 -3.69 -14.14 -19.53
CA SER A 74 -2.89 -15.23 -20.11
C SER A 74 -3.59 -16.58 -19.86
N PRO A 75 -3.45 -17.56 -20.78
CA PRO A 75 -4.52 -18.50 -21.12
C PRO A 75 -4.73 -19.57 -20.05
N LYS A 76 -6.01 -19.91 -19.84
CA LYS A 76 -6.54 -21.15 -19.24
C LYS A 76 -5.47 -22.05 -18.60
N LEU A 77 -5.18 -21.85 -17.31
CA LEU A 77 -4.49 -22.86 -16.54
C LEU A 77 -5.54 -23.83 -15.96
N GLU A 78 -5.37 -25.10 -16.26
CA GLU A 78 -6.30 -26.18 -15.96
C GLU A 78 -6.70 -26.23 -14.47
N ILE A 79 -7.99 -26.48 -14.27
CA ILE A 79 -8.66 -26.59 -12.98
C ILE A 79 -8.09 -27.80 -12.25
N SER A 80 -7.12 -27.58 -11.36
CA SER A 80 -6.78 -28.55 -10.33
C SER A 80 -7.86 -28.51 -9.24
N GLN A 81 -8.58 -29.63 -9.09
CA GLN A 81 -9.76 -29.78 -8.22
C GLN A 81 -9.43 -29.86 -6.72
N LYS A 82 -8.61 -28.94 -6.20
CA LYS A 82 -8.38 -28.79 -4.77
C LYS A 82 -8.57 -27.31 -4.40
N PRO A 83 -9.32 -26.96 -3.34
CA PRO A 83 -9.47 -25.56 -2.92
C PRO A 83 -8.15 -25.10 -2.27
N SER A 84 -7.16 -24.80 -3.10
CA SER A 84 -5.96 -24.06 -2.71
C SER A 84 -6.30 -22.57 -2.75
N ILE A 85 -6.10 -21.87 -1.64
CA ILE A 85 -6.18 -20.40 -1.58
C ILE A 85 -5.34 -19.84 -2.74
N PRO A 86 -5.92 -19.01 -3.64
CA PRO A 86 -5.15 -18.38 -4.70
C PRO A 86 -4.02 -17.58 -4.06
N CYS A 87 -2.77 -17.94 -4.31
CA CYS A 87 -1.62 -17.16 -3.88
C CYS A 87 -1.66 -15.81 -4.60
N PRO A 88 -1.20 -14.68 -4.00
CA PRO A 88 -0.97 -13.46 -4.75
C PRO A 88 0.17 -13.68 -5.75
N GLN A 89 -0.19 -14.23 -6.91
CA GLN A 89 0.65 -14.27 -8.09
C GLN A 89 0.60 -12.88 -8.74
N GLY A 90 1.75 -12.31 -9.11
CA GLY A 90 1.82 -11.02 -9.79
C GLY A 90 2.35 -9.84 -8.95
N LEU A 91 2.78 -10.07 -7.71
CA LEU A 91 3.61 -9.10 -7.00
C LEU A 91 5.03 -9.13 -7.57
N ASN A 92 5.64 -7.96 -7.71
CA ASN A 92 7.02 -7.81 -8.16
C ASN A 92 7.98 -7.63 -6.98
N SER A 93 7.51 -7.17 -5.82
CA SER A 93 8.38 -6.90 -4.67
C SER A 93 7.68 -7.08 -3.32
N GLY A 94 8.46 -7.28 -2.25
CA GLY A 94 7.94 -7.19 -0.88
C GLY A 94 7.26 -5.84 -0.60
N SER A 95 7.77 -4.75 -1.20
CA SER A 95 7.17 -3.42 -1.07
C SER A 95 5.73 -3.37 -1.62
N GLU A 96 5.46 -4.03 -2.74
CA GLU A 96 4.09 -4.15 -3.28
C GLU A 96 3.20 -5.00 -2.38
N ALA A 97 3.77 -6.03 -1.73
CA ALA A 97 3.04 -6.82 -0.76
C ALA A 97 2.54 -5.99 0.45
N ALA A 98 3.32 -5.00 0.89
CA ALA A 98 2.89 -4.05 1.92
C ALA A 98 1.71 -3.18 1.46
N ILE A 99 1.63 -2.85 0.16
CA ILE A 99 0.50 -2.12 -0.44
C ILE A 99 -0.73 -3.01 -0.58
N VAL A 100 -0.61 -4.25 -1.07
CA VAL A 100 -1.73 -5.21 -1.11
C VAL A 100 -2.31 -5.40 0.28
N GLY A 101 -1.44 -5.52 1.29
CA GLY A 101 -1.85 -5.70 2.67
C GLY A 101 -2.31 -4.42 3.36
N PHE A 102 -2.26 -3.25 2.71
CA PHE A 102 -2.55 -1.98 3.37
C PHE A 102 -3.98 -1.91 3.93
N PRO A 103 -5.05 -2.33 3.23
CA PRO A 103 -6.39 -2.36 3.82
C PRO A 103 -6.49 -3.25 5.06
N LEU A 104 -5.80 -4.40 5.08
CA LEU A 104 -5.70 -5.26 6.26
C LEU A 104 -4.94 -4.59 7.39
N ALA A 105 -3.81 -3.95 7.07
CA ALA A 105 -2.99 -3.24 8.03
C ALA A 105 -3.77 -2.10 8.69
N LEU A 106 -4.54 -1.35 7.90
CA LEU A 106 -5.39 -0.26 8.37
C LEU A 106 -6.57 -0.79 9.19
N PHE A 107 -7.16 -1.94 8.82
CA PHE A 107 -8.29 -2.53 9.55
C PHE A 107 -7.87 -3.23 10.86
N PHE A 108 -6.69 -3.83 10.92
CA PHE A 108 -6.21 -4.60 12.10
C PHE A 108 -5.12 -3.88 12.91
N HIS A 109 -4.90 -2.58 12.70
CA HIS A 109 -3.81 -1.85 13.37
C HIS A 109 -3.89 -1.91 14.91
N ASP A 110 -5.09 -1.93 15.49
CA ASP A 110 -5.33 -2.04 16.93
C ASP A 110 -5.42 -3.49 17.43
N ASN A 111 -5.50 -4.47 16.53
CA ASN A 111 -5.59 -5.90 16.86
C ASN A 111 -4.54 -6.73 16.10
N LEU A 112 -3.26 -6.45 16.41
CA LEU A 112 -2.11 -7.16 15.84
C LEU A 112 -2.10 -8.67 16.18
N ILE A 113 -2.82 -9.10 17.23
CA ILE A 113 -2.96 -10.51 17.58
C ILE A 113 -3.78 -11.23 16.51
N SER A 114 -4.95 -10.70 16.17
CA SER A 114 -5.77 -11.26 15.09
C SER A 114 -5.03 -11.24 13.76
N LEU A 115 -4.30 -10.16 13.44
CA LEU A 115 -3.48 -10.12 12.22
C LEU A 115 -2.41 -11.23 12.18
N LYS A 116 -1.74 -11.51 13.31
CA LYS A 116 -0.78 -12.63 13.43
C LYS A 116 -1.45 -14.00 13.31
N GLN A 117 -2.66 -14.16 13.85
CA GLN A 117 -3.43 -15.41 13.70
C GLN A 117 -3.84 -15.65 12.25
N LEU A 118 -4.20 -14.60 11.51
CA LEU A 118 -4.51 -14.71 10.07
C LEU A 118 -3.31 -15.25 9.29
N ARG A 119 -2.09 -14.82 9.62
CA ARG A 119 -0.85 -15.37 9.04
C ARG A 119 -0.69 -16.86 9.30
N SER A 120 -0.97 -17.34 10.51
CA SER A 120 -0.80 -18.76 10.89
C SER A 120 -1.73 -19.72 10.13
N ASN A 121 -2.82 -19.21 9.56
CA ASN A 121 -3.82 -20.01 8.84
C ASN A 121 -3.58 -20.08 7.32
N ILE A 122 -2.45 -19.57 6.82
CA ILE A 122 -2.11 -19.49 5.39
C ILE A 122 -0.93 -20.40 5.08
N PRO A 123 -0.90 -21.07 3.91
CA PRO A 123 0.22 -21.94 3.51
C PRO A 123 1.59 -21.25 3.59
N GLU A 124 2.63 -22.01 3.95
CA GLU A 124 4.01 -21.57 4.24
C GLU A 124 4.73 -20.73 3.16
N GLN A 125 4.15 -20.58 1.97
CA GLN A 125 4.78 -19.97 0.79
C GLN A 125 4.69 -18.42 0.77
N LEU A 126 4.13 -17.78 1.79
CA LEU A 126 3.92 -16.33 1.81
C LEU A 126 4.48 -15.52 3.02
N PRO A 127 5.61 -15.86 3.69
CA PRO A 127 6.04 -15.15 4.90
C PRO A 127 6.37 -13.67 4.65
N SER A 128 6.95 -13.34 3.50
CA SER A 128 7.42 -12.00 3.16
C SER A 128 6.27 -10.99 3.05
N VAL A 129 5.13 -11.37 2.45
CA VAL A 129 3.96 -10.48 2.31
C VAL A 129 3.46 -10.02 3.68
N TRP A 130 3.36 -10.96 4.61
CA TRP A 130 2.84 -10.69 5.96
C TRP A 130 3.79 -9.85 6.80
N ASP A 131 5.10 -9.92 6.58
CA ASP A 131 6.04 -9.04 7.27
C ASP A 131 5.81 -7.58 6.86
N GLY A 132 5.52 -7.32 5.58
CA GLY A 132 5.12 -5.99 5.09
C GLY A 132 3.81 -5.51 5.70
N VAL A 133 2.77 -6.38 5.73
CA VAL A 133 1.47 -6.06 6.35
C VAL A 133 1.64 -5.75 7.84
N LEU A 134 2.40 -6.56 8.57
CA LEU A 134 2.64 -6.37 10.00
C LEU A 134 3.40 -5.07 10.29
N VAL A 135 4.39 -4.73 9.47
CA VAL A 135 5.12 -3.46 9.58
C VAL A 135 4.19 -2.28 9.36
N MET A 136 3.37 -2.30 8.31
CA MET A 136 2.40 -1.24 8.05
C MET A 136 1.37 -1.12 9.17
N ALA A 137 0.79 -2.23 9.63
CA ALA A 137 -0.20 -2.24 10.69
C ALA A 137 0.36 -1.66 11.99
N THR A 138 1.58 -2.06 12.35
CA THR A 138 2.26 -1.56 13.53
C THR A 138 2.64 -0.08 13.40
N ALA A 139 3.11 0.35 12.24
CA ALA A 139 3.46 1.75 11.98
C ALA A 139 2.20 2.64 12.11
N ILE A 140 1.10 2.24 11.48
CA ILE A 140 -0.20 2.92 11.59
C ILE A 140 -0.63 2.95 13.05
N ALA A 141 -0.58 1.84 13.77
CA ALA A 141 -0.95 1.77 15.19
C ALA A 141 -0.17 2.77 16.05
N GLN A 142 1.14 2.90 15.84
CA GLN A 142 1.97 3.87 16.55
C GLN A 142 1.65 5.32 16.14
N ILE A 143 1.41 5.57 14.85
CA ILE A 143 1.07 6.90 14.31
C ILE A 143 -0.27 7.41 14.85
N LEU A 144 -1.28 6.53 14.97
CA LEU A 144 -2.63 6.89 15.42
C LEU A 144 -2.76 7.07 16.94
N THR A 145 -1.66 6.93 17.70
CA THR A 145 -1.65 7.25 19.14
C THR A 145 -1.78 8.76 19.38
N GLN A 146 -2.18 9.18 20.59
CA GLN A 146 -2.39 10.61 20.88
C GLN A 146 -1.13 11.49 20.77
N ASN A 147 0.04 10.92 21.07
CA ASN A 147 1.34 11.59 21.01
C ASN A 147 2.36 10.61 20.39
N PRO A 148 2.36 10.45 19.06
CA PRO A 148 3.20 9.47 18.40
C PRO A 148 4.67 9.88 18.47
N GLU A 149 5.51 9.02 19.04
CA GLU A 149 6.96 9.21 19.06
C GLU A 149 7.59 8.71 17.75
N LEU A 150 7.50 9.51 16.69
CA LEU A 150 7.95 9.10 15.35
C LEU A 150 9.42 8.66 15.29
N HIS A 151 10.28 9.21 16.15
CA HIS A 151 11.68 8.81 16.26
C HIS A 151 11.87 7.37 16.82
N GLN A 152 10.89 6.83 17.54
CA GLN A 152 10.85 5.44 18.02
C GLN A 152 10.16 4.48 17.05
N LEU A 153 9.56 4.98 15.96
CA LEU A 153 8.77 4.17 15.06
C LEU A 153 9.59 3.02 14.45
N ILE A 154 10.72 3.32 13.81
CA ILE A 154 11.61 2.28 13.24
C ILE A 154 12.23 1.39 14.34
N PRO A 155 12.79 1.93 15.45
CA PRO A 155 13.26 1.11 16.57
C PRO A 155 12.23 0.11 17.10
N ASN A 156 10.96 0.50 17.19
CA ASN A 156 9.88 -0.36 17.65
C ASN A 156 9.51 -1.43 16.60
N LEU A 157 9.49 -1.08 15.32
CA LEU A 157 9.28 -2.06 14.23
C LEU A 157 10.38 -3.13 14.23
N LEU A 158 11.64 -2.73 14.44
CA LEU A 158 12.78 -3.65 14.46
C LEU A 158 12.70 -4.68 15.59
N LYS A 159 12.02 -4.39 16.72
CA LYS A 159 11.82 -5.35 17.82
C LYS A 159 10.84 -6.47 17.46
N LEU A 160 10.01 -6.27 16.43
CA LEU A 160 8.95 -7.21 16.03
C LEU A 160 9.37 -8.13 14.90
N LEU A 161 10.39 -7.75 14.14
CA LEU A 161 10.85 -8.46 12.96
C LEU A 161 11.99 -9.43 13.27
N PRO A 162 12.13 -10.51 12.47
CA PRO A 162 13.30 -11.39 12.57
C PRO A 162 14.61 -10.61 12.36
N THR A 163 15.62 -10.85 13.21
CA THR A 163 16.88 -10.08 13.23
C THR A 163 17.63 -10.07 11.88
N GLU A 164 17.52 -11.15 11.12
CA GLU A 164 18.28 -11.41 9.89
C GLU A 164 17.47 -11.28 8.59
N SER A 165 16.26 -10.69 8.64
CA SER A 165 15.45 -10.50 7.42
C SER A 165 15.94 -9.33 6.54
N ALA A 166 15.71 -9.43 5.23
CA ALA A 166 15.97 -8.35 4.28
C ALA A 166 15.23 -7.05 4.65
N LEU A 167 14.00 -7.17 5.15
CA LEU A 167 13.21 -6.04 5.63
C LEU A 167 13.85 -5.38 6.86
N THR A 168 14.29 -6.17 7.83
CA THR A 168 15.02 -5.69 9.02
C THR A 168 16.28 -4.94 8.61
N ALA A 169 17.05 -5.45 7.64
CA ALA A 169 18.24 -4.78 7.14
C ALA A 169 17.91 -3.42 6.49
N LYS A 170 16.85 -3.35 5.68
CA LYS A 170 16.39 -2.09 5.07
C LYS A 170 15.91 -1.07 6.09
N LEU A 171 15.13 -1.49 7.08
CA LEU A 171 14.68 -0.58 8.16
C LEU A 171 15.84 -0.09 9.03
N LYS A 172 16.85 -0.92 9.30
CA LYS A 172 18.10 -0.48 9.96
C LYS A 172 18.82 0.60 9.14
N GLN A 173 18.91 0.44 7.82
CA GLN A 173 19.50 1.47 6.95
C GLN A 173 18.71 2.78 7.00
N VAL A 174 17.36 2.70 6.96
CA VAL A 174 16.49 3.88 7.12
C VAL A 174 16.76 4.58 8.45
N GLN A 175 16.85 3.84 9.56
CA GLN A 175 17.17 4.40 10.88
C GLN A 175 18.50 5.16 10.87
N THR A 176 19.55 4.56 10.30
CA THR A 176 20.86 5.19 10.19
C THR A 176 20.80 6.48 9.36
N LEU A 177 20.12 6.44 8.21
CA LEU A 177 19.96 7.60 7.33
C LEU A 177 19.20 8.76 8.00
N LEU A 178 18.16 8.45 8.79
CA LEU A 178 17.42 9.43 9.56
C LEU A 178 18.28 10.06 10.66
N GLN A 179 19.04 9.25 11.41
CA GLN A 179 19.96 9.73 12.45
C GLN A 179 21.06 10.64 11.88
N GLN A 180 21.56 10.31 10.69
CA GLN A 180 22.57 11.11 9.98
C GLN A 180 21.98 12.37 9.33
N LYS A 181 20.65 12.54 9.33
CA LYS A 181 19.96 13.59 8.55
C LYS A 181 20.43 13.60 7.10
N ALA A 182 20.58 12.42 6.51
CA ALA A 182 21.07 12.26 5.14
C ALA A 182 20.20 13.06 4.15
N SER A 183 20.74 13.43 3.00
CA SER A 183 19.94 14.01 1.91
C SER A 183 19.07 12.93 1.23
N LEU A 184 18.02 13.35 0.54
CA LEU A 184 17.18 12.43 -0.25
C LEU A 184 18.03 11.65 -1.27
N GLU A 185 18.94 12.33 -1.97
CA GLU A 185 19.86 11.71 -2.92
C GLU A 185 20.72 10.62 -2.27
N THR A 186 21.28 10.90 -1.08
CA THR A 186 22.08 9.92 -0.34
C THR A 186 21.24 8.73 0.10
N ALA A 187 20.02 8.97 0.58
CA ALA A 187 19.10 7.91 0.99
C ALA A 187 18.69 7.03 -0.20
N VAL A 188 18.35 7.63 -1.34
CA VAL A 188 18.07 6.91 -2.59
C VAL A 188 19.27 6.04 -2.95
N ARG A 189 20.45 6.65 -3.09
CA ARG A 189 21.67 5.92 -3.48
C ARG A 189 21.96 4.73 -2.57
N GLN A 190 21.87 4.89 -1.25
CA GLN A 190 22.18 3.81 -0.31
C GLN A 190 21.07 2.76 -0.23
N LEU A 191 19.79 3.15 -0.27
CA LEU A 191 18.67 2.22 -0.20
C LEU A 191 18.45 1.46 -1.50
N THR A 192 18.84 1.99 -2.66
CA THR A 192 18.76 1.27 -3.94
C THR A 192 20.00 0.42 -4.23
N GLN A 193 21.10 0.62 -3.50
CA GLN A 193 22.26 -0.26 -3.57
C GLN A 193 21.88 -1.64 -3.02
N THR A 194 21.75 -2.63 -3.91
CA THR A 194 21.62 -4.03 -3.53
C THR A 194 22.97 -4.54 -3.01
N SER A 195 22.98 -5.09 -1.79
CA SER A 195 24.12 -5.86 -1.28
C SER A 195 24.40 -7.02 -2.23
N LYS A 196 25.66 -7.16 -2.68
CA LYS A 196 26.11 -8.23 -3.59
C LYS A 196 25.85 -9.67 -3.11
N LEU A 197 25.34 -9.85 -1.87
CA LEU A 197 25.03 -11.14 -1.27
C LEU A 197 23.71 -11.77 -1.77
N SER A 198 22.85 -11.02 -2.48
CA SER A 198 21.55 -11.54 -2.95
C SER A 198 21.50 -11.87 -4.45
N TYR A 199 22.64 -11.85 -5.16
CA TYR A 199 22.69 -12.25 -6.57
C TYR A 199 22.81 -13.77 -6.69
N SER A 200 21.72 -14.45 -7.04
CA SER A 200 21.81 -15.63 -7.89
C SER A 200 21.79 -15.13 -9.35
N PRO A 201 22.83 -15.38 -10.16
CA PRO A 201 22.88 -14.91 -11.53
C PRO A 201 21.95 -15.79 -12.38
N GLN A 202 20.68 -15.44 -12.46
CA GLN A 202 19.82 -15.88 -13.57
C GLN A 202 19.34 -14.66 -14.36
N PRO A 203 19.45 -14.72 -15.70
CA PRO A 203 19.16 -13.60 -16.57
C PRO A 203 17.67 -13.27 -16.54
N THR A 204 17.36 -12.00 -16.25
CA THR A 204 16.18 -11.22 -16.64
C THR A 204 15.05 -12.00 -17.32
N VAL A 205 14.11 -12.48 -16.52
CA VAL A 205 12.71 -12.65 -16.93
C VAL A 205 11.92 -11.54 -16.22
N PRO A 206 11.20 -10.64 -16.92
CA PRO A 206 10.52 -9.48 -16.33
C PRO A 206 9.37 -9.79 -15.35
N ASN A 207 9.16 -11.06 -14.99
CA ASN A 207 7.94 -11.56 -14.34
C ASN A 207 8.22 -12.32 -13.03
N HIS A 208 9.37 -12.12 -12.38
CA HIS A 208 9.69 -12.80 -11.13
C HIS A 208 9.44 -11.90 -9.92
N PHE A 209 8.61 -12.36 -8.99
CA PHE A 209 8.44 -11.73 -7.68
C PHE A 209 9.77 -11.71 -6.92
N GLU A 210 10.22 -10.54 -6.48
CA GLU A 210 11.36 -10.38 -5.58
C GLU A 210 10.87 -10.13 -4.14
N PRO A 211 10.52 -11.17 -3.37
CA PRO A 211 9.93 -11.02 -2.03
C PRO A 211 10.81 -10.24 -1.05
N GLU A 212 12.12 -10.21 -1.29
CA GLU A 212 13.10 -9.53 -0.45
C GLU A 212 13.37 -8.07 -0.86
N ASN A 213 12.72 -7.60 -1.94
CA ASN A 213 12.87 -6.24 -2.39
C ASN A 213 11.94 -5.28 -1.61
N TRP A 214 12.49 -4.73 -0.54
CA TRP A 214 11.83 -3.79 0.39
C TRP A 214 12.21 -2.32 0.15
N THR A 215 12.83 -2.01 -1.00
CA THR A 215 13.43 -0.70 -1.25
C THR A 215 12.40 0.42 -1.31
N ALA A 216 11.27 0.20 -2.00
CA ALA A 216 10.23 1.23 -2.10
C ALA A 216 9.55 1.50 -0.75
N LEU A 217 9.35 0.46 0.07
CA LEU A 217 8.90 0.59 1.46
C LEU A 217 9.88 1.41 2.29
N ALA A 218 11.17 1.08 2.23
CA ALA A 218 12.21 1.78 2.96
C ALA A 218 12.30 3.27 2.59
N LEU A 219 12.26 3.58 1.28
CA LEU A 219 12.21 4.96 0.79
C LEU A 219 10.93 5.67 1.23
N GLY A 220 9.80 4.95 1.26
CA GLY A 220 8.52 5.47 1.71
C GLY A 220 8.56 5.93 3.18
N PHE A 221 9.10 5.08 4.05
CA PHE A 221 9.36 5.41 5.46
C PHE A 221 10.34 6.56 5.61
N TYR A 222 11.45 6.55 4.88
CA TYR A 222 12.45 7.61 4.96
C TYR A 222 11.87 8.97 4.54
N CYS A 223 11.09 9.03 3.46
CA CYS A 223 10.45 10.28 3.02
C CYS A 223 9.48 10.80 4.08
N PHE A 224 8.61 9.94 4.63
CA PHE A 224 7.70 10.33 5.71
C PHE A 224 8.44 10.80 6.97
N LEU A 225 9.36 9.99 7.50
CA LEU A 225 10.03 10.28 8.78
C LEU A 225 11.03 11.43 8.68
N SER A 226 11.50 11.77 7.49
CA SER A 226 12.36 12.96 7.29
C SER A 226 11.56 14.26 7.15
N THR A 227 10.26 14.20 6.82
CA THR A 227 9.39 15.38 6.65
C THR A 227 7.97 15.17 7.21
N PRO A 228 7.81 14.69 8.46
CA PRO A 228 6.53 14.20 8.96
C PRO A 228 5.45 15.29 9.08
N GLU A 229 5.87 16.55 9.27
CA GLU A 229 4.97 17.69 9.45
C GLU A 229 4.48 18.34 8.13
N ASP A 230 4.89 17.80 6.98
CA ASP A 230 4.48 18.33 5.68
C ASP A 230 4.10 17.18 4.73
N TYR A 231 2.79 17.04 4.52
CA TYR A 231 2.23 16.00 3.65
C TYR A 231 2.72 16.15 2.22
N SER A 232 2.70 17.38 1.70
CA SER A 232 3.04 17.67 0.32
C SER A 232 4.52 17.38 0.07
N LEU A 233 5.38 17.83 0.97
CA LEU A 233 6.82 17.59 0.88
C LEU A 233 7.16 16.11 1.00
N THR A 234 6.49 15.37 1.89
CA THR A 234 6.64 13.91 2.02
C THR A 234 6.35 13.20 0.69
N VAL A 235 5.20 13.50 0.08
CA VAL A 235 4.81 12.90 -1.20
C VAL A 235 5.73 13.35 -2.34
N LEU A 236 6.04 14.65 -2.46
CA LEU A 236 6.94 15.14 -3.52
C LEU A 236 8.34 14.52 -3.44
N ARG A 237 8.90 14.36 -2.23
CA ARG A 237 10.19 13.68 -2.02
C ARG A 237 10.12 12.21 -2.45
N SER A 238 9.02 11.52 -2.12
CA SER A 238 8.82 10.13 -2.51
C SER A 238 8.78 9.95 -4.04
N LEU A 239 8.14 10.87 -4.76
CA LEU A 239 8.12 10.90 -6.23
C LEU A 239 9.52 11.16 -6.81
N GLN A 240 10.29 12.05 -6.17
CA GLN A 240 11.67 12.37 -6.57
C GLN A 240 12.67 11.24 -6.37
N THR A 241 12.31 10.16 -5.67
CA THR A 241 13.20 8.98 -5.52
C THR A 241 13.48 8.27 -6.83
N ARG A 242 12.56 8.36 -7.81
CA ARG A 242 12.59 7.68 -9.11
C ARG A 242 12.71 6.16 -9.05
N TYR A 243 12.61 5.56 -7.87
CA TYR A 243 12.62 4.11 -7.66
C TYR A 243 11.20 3.65 -7.33
N HIS A 244 10.50 3.05 -8.30
CA HIS A 244 9.07 2.73 -8.18
C HIS A 244 8.27 3.88 -7.53
N PRO A 245 8.32 5.11 -8.10
CA PRO A 245 7.76 6.31 -7.47
C PRO A 245 6.28 6.14 -7.08
N GLN A 246 5.52 5.35 -7.83
CA GLN A 246 4.13 5.00 -7.52
C GLN A 246 3.98 4.19 -6.22
N ILE A 247 4.86 3.22 -5.95
CA ILE A 247 4.81 2.44 -4.70
C ILE A 247 5.37 3.25 -3.54
N THR A 248 6.49 3.93 -3.75
CA THR A 248 7.10 4.76 -2.70
C THR A 248 6.16 5.89 -2.27
N ALA A 249 5.50 6.56 -3.22
CA ALA A 249 4.54 7.61 -2.92
C ALA A 249 3.25 7.09 -2.29
N ALA A 250 2.76 5.92 -2.69
CA ALA A 250 1.63 5.27 -2.00
C ALA A 250 1.96 5.03 -0.51
N ILE A 251 3.13 4.49 -0.21
CA ILE A 251 3.56 4.22 1.18
C ILE A 251 3.75 5.52 1.96
N SER A 252 4.47 6.50 1.40
CA SER A 252 4.67 7.80 2.04
C SER A 252 3.36 8.55 2.26
N GLY A 253 2.46 8.54 1.28
CA GLY A 253 1.14 9.15 1.36
C GLY A 253 0.27 8.48 2.40
N ALA A 254 0.32 7.15 2.52
CA ALA A 254 -0.38 6.39 3.55
C ALA A 254 0.04 6.79 4.97
N LEU A 255 1.36 6.80 5.24
CA LEU A 255 1.89 7.10 6.57
C LEU A 255 1.68 8.57 6.93
N SER A 256 1.92 9.48 5.98
CA SER A 256 1.73 10.91 6.19
C SER A 256 0.25 11.28 6.37
N GLY A 257 -0.64 10.61 5.62
CA GLY A 257 -2.08 10.77 5.76
C GLY A 257 -2.60 10.19 7.08
N ALA A 258 -2.05 9.07 7.56
CA ALA A 258 -2.36 8.55 8.89
C ALA A 258 -1.92 9.54 10.00
N TYR A 259 -0.79 10.22 9.81
CA TYR A 259 -0.27 11.17 10.80
C TYR A 259 -1.02 12.50 10.80
N GLN A 260 -1.20 13.12 9.63
CA GLN A 260 -1.72 14.48 9.48
C GLN A 260 -3.21 14.54 9.08
N GLY A 261 -3.84 13.40 8.81
CA GLY A 261 -5.23 13.32 8.41
C GLY A 261 -5.54 13.83 7.01
N TYR A 262 -6.81 13.64 6.63
CA TYR A 262 -7.34 14.00 5.31
C TYR A 262 -7.15 15.48 4.96
N ILE A 263 -7.29 16.36 5.95
CA ILE A 263 -7.22 17.81 5.73
C ILE A 263 -5.85 18.29 5.27
N ALA A 264 -4.78 17.53 5.57
CA ALA A 264 -3.42 17.83 5.13
C ALA A 264 -3.19 17.51 3.64
N ILE A 265 -4.06 16.74 3.00
CA ILE A 265 -3.96 16.43 1.57
C ILE A 265 -4.36 17.68 0.75
N PRO A 266 -3.46 18.21 -0.10
CA PRO A 266 -3.74 19.38 -0.92
C PRO A 266 -5.04 19.25 -1.72
N VAL A 267 -5.88 20.29 -1.64
CA VAL A 267 -7.15 20.36 -2.40
C VAL A 267 -6.90 20.12 -3.89
N LYS A 268 -5.82 20.67 -4.45
CA LYS A 268 -5.50 20.50 -5.86
C LYS A 268 -5.32 19.02 -6.24
N TRP A 269 -4.57 18.25 -5.46
CA TRP A 269 -4.37 16.82 -5.72
C TRP A 269 -5.65 16.01 -5.49
N ARG A 270 -6.50 16.45 -4.56
CA ARG A 270 -7.83 15.89 -4.33
C ARG A 270 -8.76 16.11 -5.53
N LEU A 271 -8.78 17.31 -6.09
CA LEU A 271 -9.58 17.62 -7.28
C LEU A 271 -9.06 16.93 -8.55
N GLU A 272 -7.76 16.66 -8.65
CA GLU A 272 -7.18 15.90 -9.76
C GLU A 272 -7.74 14.47 -9.85
N PHE A 273 -8.39 13.91 -8.80
CA PHE A 273 -9.15 12.65 -8.89
C PHE A 273 -10.41 12.74 -9.77
N GLN A 274 -10.91 13.95 -10.05
CA GLN A 274 -12.17 14.17 -10.76
C GLN A 274 -11.98 14.35 -12.27
N ASP A 275 -10.73 14.51 -12.73
CA ASP A 275 -10.42 14.70 -14.15
C ASP A 275 -9.78 13.43 -14.75
N PRO A 276 -10.56 12.57 -15.43
CA PRO A 276 -10.04 11.36 -16.07
C PRO A 276 -9.09 11.66 -17.25
N SER A 277 -8.99 12.91 -17.73
CA SER A 277 -8.10 13.29 -18.84
C SER A 277 -6.63 13.52 -18.43
N ILE A 278 -6.35 13.65 -17.13
CA ILE A 278 -5.00 13.95 -16.60
C ILE A 278 -4.21 12.68 -16.28
N TRP A 279 -4.90 11.57 -15.99
CA TRP A 279 -4.25 10.31 -15.66
C TRP A 279 -4.02 9.51 -16.94
N PRO A 280 -2.78 9.08 -17.24
CA PRO A 280 -2.53 8.25 -18.40
C PRO A 280 -3.35 6.96 -18.26
N SER A 281 -4.35 6.81 -19.13
CA SER A 281 -5.06 5.55 -19.31
C SER A 281 -4.03 4.47 -19.59
N THR A 282 -4.12 3.37 -18.86
CA THR A 282 -3.28 2.18 -19.07
C THR A 282 -3.39 1.74 -20.54
N ASP A 283 -2.26 1.79 -21.25
CA ASP A 283 -2.00 1.39 -22.65
C ASP A 283 -2.93 1.89 -23.77
N PRO A 284 -2.40 2.56 -24.81
CA PRO A 284 -3.19 3.00 -25.97
C PRO A 284 -3.50 1.91 -27.01
N GLU A 285 -3.42 0.61 -26.71
CA GLU A 285 -3.51 -0.44 -27.76
C GLU A 285 -4.69 -1.42 -27.69
N ILE A 286 -5.75 -1.17 -26.90
CA ILE A 286 -6.98 -1.98 -27.03
C ILE A 286 -8.22 -1.08 -27.06
N GLU A 287 -8.54 -0.59 -28.27
CA GLU A 287 -9.73 0.21 -28.62
C GLU A 287 -11.11 -0.42 -28.31
N ASN A 288 -11.18 -1.56 -27.60
CA ASN A 288 -12.44 -2.31 -27.42
C ASN A 288 -12.71 -2.84 -26.00
N ASN A 289 -11.94 -2.44 -24.98
CA ASN A 289 -12.31 -2.71 -23.59
C ASN A 289 -12.89 -1.42 -22.97
N PRO A 290 -14.08 -1.45 -22.32
CA PRO A 290 -14.49 -0.34 -21.48
C PRO A 290 -13.43 -0.22 -20.38
N VAL A 291 -12.63 0.84 -20.42
CA VAL A 291 -11.67 1.16 -19.37
C VAL A 291 -12.48 1.40 -18.10
N GLU A 292 -12.43 0.47 -17.14
CA GLU A 292 -13.07 0.70 -15.85
C GLU A 292 -12.44 1.94 -15.22
N LEU A 293 -13.28 2.94 -14.98
CA LEU A 293 -12.85 4.23 -14.47
C LEU A 293 -12.31 4.03 -13.05
N ASN A 294 -11.09 4.52 -12.82
CA ASN A 294 -10.53 4.65 -11.48
C ASN A 294 -11.53 5.35 -10.54
N PRO A 295 -11.69 4.90 -9.28
CA PRO A 295 -12.70 5.46 -8.39
C PRO A 295 -12.47 6.96 -8.15
N THR A 296 -13.57 7.68 -8.07
CA THR A 296 -13.63 9.11 -7.73
C THR A 296 -13.20 9.35 -6.29
N GLN A 297 -12.89 10.60 -5.96
CA GLN A 297 -12.61 10.97 -4.58
C GLN A 297 -13.78 10.65 -3.62
N GLU A 298 -15.01 10.84 -4.08
CA GLU A 298 -16.22 10.60 -3.26
C GLU A 298 -16.35 9.12 -2.91
N GLU A 299 -16.18 8.23 -3.90
CA GLU A 299 -16.20 6.78 -3.70
C GLU A 299 -15.06 6.34 -2.75
N LEU A 300 -13.86 6.91 -2.88
CA LEU A 300 -12.74 6.61 -1.98
C LEU A 300 -13.01 7.07 -0.55
N LEU A 301 -13.65 8.23 -0.37
CA LEU A 301 -14.02 8.74 0.96
C LEU A 301 -15.13 7.90 1.59
N GLU A 302 -16.13 7.50 0.81
CA GLU A 302 -17.19 6.61 1.26
C GLU A 302 -16.62 5.25 1.68
N LEU A 303 -15.74 4.65 0.87
CA LEU A 303 -15.03 3.42 1.22
C LEU A 303 -14.23 3.55 2.51
N ALA A 304 -13.44 4.63 2.65
CA ALA A 304 -12.68 4.88 3.87
C ALA A 304 -13.59 5.04 5.10
N GLN A 305 -14.72 5.72 4.95
CA GLN A 305 -15.69 5.92 6.01
C GLN A 305 -16.38 4.62 6.41
N ASN A 306 -16.76 3.79 5.43
CA ASN A 306 -17.38 2.49 5.67
C ASN A 306 -16.39 1.52 6.34
N LEU A 307 -15.12 1.51 5.90
CA LEU A 307 -14.07 0.71 6.53
C LEU A 307 -13.79 1.17 7.97
N PHE A 308 -13.76 2.48 8.22
CA PHE A 308 -13.64 3.05 9.57
C PHE A 308 -14.84 2.68 10.45
N ALA A 309 -16.05 2.80 9.92
CA ALA A 309 -17.28 2.42 10.63
C ALA A 309 -17.28 0.93 10.99
N LEU A 310 -16.78 0.08 10.08
CA LEU A 310 -16.70 -1.35 10.32
C LEU A 310 -15.67 -1.65 11.42
N TRP A 311 -14.49 -1.05 11.31
CA TRP A 311 -13.43 -1.17 12.32
C TRP A 311 -13.90 -0.72 13.71
N SER A 312 -14.60 0.42 13.79
CA SER A 312 -15.12 0.97 15.05
C SER A 312 -16.39 0.29 15.56
N GLY A 313 -16.92 -0.71 14.85
CA GLY A 313 -18.11 -1.48 15.25
C GLY A 313 -19.44 -0.75 15.08
N VAL A 314 -19.48 0.38 14.36
CA VAL A 314 -20.69 1.18 14.12
C VAL A 314 -21.25 1.01 12.69
N TYR A 315 -20.67 0.12 11.90
CA TYR A 315 -21.14 -0.16 10.54
C TYR A 315 -22.49 -0.87 10.55
N HIS A 316 -23.46 -0.29 9.85
CA HIS A 316 -24.76 -0.87 9.63
C HIS A 316 -24.90 -1.10 8.12
N PRO A 317 -24.82 -2.36 7.63
CA PRO A 317 -25.06 -2.61 6.22
C PRO A 317 -26.48 -2.15 5.90
N LEU A 318 -26.64 -1.40 4.81
CA LEU A 318 -27.96 -1.10 4.28
C LEU A 318 -28.68 -2.45 4.10
N LYS A 319 -29.71 -2.72 4.91
CA LYS A 319 -30.59 -3.86 4.66
C LYS A 319 -31.10 -3.71 3.23
N PRO A 320 -30.96 -4.72 2.36
CA PRO A 320 -31.65 -4.67 1.08
C PRO A 320 -33.13 -4.44 1.41
N MET A 321 -33.67 -3.36 0.86
CA MET A 321 -35.08 -3.03 0.99
C MET A 321 -35.83 -4.20 0.35
N VAL A 322 -36.37 -5.10 1.18
CA VAL A 322 -37.27 -6.14 0.71
C VAL A 322 -38.53 -5.38 0.32
N ILE A 323 -38.62 -4.98 -0.95
CA ILE A 323 -39.85 -4.49 -1.53
C ILE A 323 -40.73 -5.72 -1.71
N SER A 324 -41.41 -6.11 -0.64
CA SER A 324 -42.55 -7.01 -0.72
C SER A 324 -43.65 -6.23 -1.42
N PHE A 325 -43.81 -6.46 -2.73
CA PHE A 325 -45.01 -6.03 -3.43
C PHE A 325 -46.20 -6.86 -2.91
N PRO A 326 -47.35 -6.22 -2.61
CA PRO A 326 -48.55 -6.89 -2.11
C PRO A 326 -49.19 -7.83 -3.13
#